data_AF-A0A514BNV4-F1
#
_entry.id   AF-A0A514BNV4-F1
#
_cell.length_a   1.000
_cell.length_b   1.000
_cell.length_c   1.000
_cell.angle_alpha   90.00
_cell.angle_beta   90.00
_cell.angle_gamma   90.00
#
_symmetry.space_group_name_H-M   'P 1'
#
loop_
_entity.id
_entity.type
_entity.pdbx_description
1 polymer ?
#
loop_
_entity_poly.entity_id
_entity_poly.type
_entity_poly.pdbx_seq_one_letter_code
_entity_poly.pdbx_strand_id
1 'polypeptide(L)'
;MIARTALLAGLMLGASPAASADDVDCTQATSTMEIDICMSREYEQADAELNTTYRDMRGQLRRWEDGGNCHACRGMTEALVQAQRHWIDFRDRDCDAAYALAADGSGRNQARLDCLIEHTRARTRQLTDRFDIGN
;
A
#
# COMPACT_ATOMS: atom_id res chain seq x y z
N MET A 1 27.93 35.41 -59.62
CA MET A 1 26.67 34.91 -59.05
C MET A 1 26.81 33.42 -58.78
N ILE A 2 27.13 33.01 -57.56
CA ILE A 2 27.04 31.60 -57.13
C ILE A 2 26.54 31.62 -55.68
N ALA A 3 25.25 31.33 -55.48
CA ALA A 3 24.66 31.16 -54.16
C ALA A 3 24.81 29.71 -53.74
N ARG A 4 25.51 29.46 -52.63
CA ARG A 4 25.62 28.14 -52.01
C ARG A 4 24.47 27.96 -51.03
N THR A 5 23.51 27.11 -51.41
CA THR A 5 22.45 26.62 -50.52
C THR A 5 23.04 25.63 -49.53
N ALA A 6 23.05 25.99 -48.25
CA ALA A 6 23.36 25.08 -47.15
C ALA A 6 22.06 24.36 -46.73
N LEU A 7 21.96 23.05 -46.99
CA LEU A 7 20.91 22.21 -46.41
C LEU A 7 21.26 21.90 -44.95
N LEU A 8 20.46 22.42 -44.01
CA LEU A 8 20.41 21.95 -42.63
C LEU A 8 19.52 20.69 -42.57
N ALA A 9 20.14 19.53 -42.43
CA ALA A 9 19.44 18.28 -42.13
C ALA A 9 19.06 18.27 -40.64
N GLY A 10 17.79 18.55 -40.34
CA GLY A 10 17.24 18.47 -38.98
C GLY A 10 17.07 17.02 -38.54
N LEU A 11 17.80 16.62 -37.50
CA LEU A 11 17.64 15.33 -36.82
C LEU A 11 16.37 15.38 -35.97
N MET A 12 15.27 14.84 -36.49
CA MET A 12 14.03 14.63 -35.73
C MET A 12 14.23 13.48 -34.73
N LEU A 13 14.48 13.81 -33.45
CA LEU A 13 14.36 12.84 -32.36
C LEU A 13 12.87 12.53 -32.17
N GLY A 14 12.44 11.34 -32.61
CA GLY A 14 11.10 10.83 -32.32
C GLY A 14 10.97 10.52 -30.83
N ALA A 15 10.15 11.28 -30.11
CA ALA A 15 9.70 10.91 -28.78
C ALA A 15 8.61 9.83 -28.92
N SER A 16 8.95 8.58 -28.60
CA SER A 16 7.94 7.54 -28.44
C SER A 16 7.15 7.80 -27.15
N PRO A 17 5.80 7.63 -27.15
CA PRO A 17 5.02 7.75 -25.93
C PRO A 17 5.44 6.62 -24.98
N ALA A 18 5.95 6.97 -23.80
CA ALA A 18 6.09 6.02 -22.72
C ALA A 18 4.68 5.70 -22.21
N ALA A 19 4.30 4.42 -22.21
CA ALA A 19 3.10 3.98 -21.49
C ALA A 19 3.27 4.34 -20.02
N SER A 20 2.28 5.02 -19.44
CA SER A 20 2.34 5.43 -18.03
C SER A 20 1.88 4.27 -17.14
N ALA A 21 2.37 4.22 -15.91
CA ALA A 21 1.94 3.20 -14.94
C ALA A 21 0.42 3.23 -14.68
N ASP A 22 -0.26 4.34 -14.99
CA ASP A 22 -1.71 4.49 -14.90
C ASP A 22 -2.48 3.72 -15.98
N ASP A 23 -1.87 3.42 -17.14
CA ASP A 23 -2.54 2.81 -18.29
C ASP A 23 -2.65 1.27 -18.21
N VAL A 24 -2.14 0.64 -17.15
CA VAL A 24 -2.15 -0.83 -16.99
C VAL A 24 -3.56 -1.36 -16.72
N ASP A 25 -4.04 -2.25 -17.59
CA ASP A 25 -5.25 -3.06 -17.40
C ASP A 25 -4.93 -4.31 -16.58
N CYS A 26 -5.30 -4.29 -15.30
CA CYS A 26 -5.05 -5.39 -14.36
C CYS A 26 -5.85 -6.66 -14.66
N THR A 27 -6.85 -6.61 -15.54
CA THR A 27 -7.56 -7.81 -15.98
C THR A 27 -6.84 -8.57 -17.07
N GLN A 28 -5.86 -7.94 -17.73
CA GLN A 28 -5.09 -8.49 -18.85
C GLN A 28 -3.56 -8.41 -18.63
N ALA A 29 -3.12 -8.07 -17.41
CA ALA A 29 -1.70 -7.98 -17.06
C ALA A 29 -0.99 -9.33 -17.26
N THR A 30 0.12 -9.34 -17.99
CA THR A 30 0.88 -10.57 -18.29
C THR A 30 2.36 -10.45 -17.99
N SER A 31 2.92 -9.24 -18.05
CA SER A 31 4.31 -9.01 -17.68
C SER A 31 4.46 -8.86 -16.17
N THR A 32 5.63 -9.23 -15.62
CA THR A 32 5.93 -9.05 -14.20
C THR A 32 5.74 -7.59 -13.74
N MET A 33 6.07 -6.63 -14.60
CA MET A 33 5.92 -5.20 -14.29
C MET A 33 4.45 -4.78 -14.18
N GLU A 34 3.60 -5.20 -15.11
CA GLU A 34 2.16 -4.91 -15.05
C GLU A 34 1.54 -5.57 -13.80
N ILE A 35 1.94 -6.80 -13.50
CA ILE A 35 1.45 -7.51 -12.30
C ILE A 35 1.91 -6.77 -11.02
N ASP A 36 3.17 -6.35 -10.93
CA ASP A 36 3.68 -5.56 -9.80
C ASP A 36 2.88 -4.26 -9.60
N ILE A 37 2.55 -3.56 -10.70
CA ILE A 37 1.73 -2.35 -10.67
C ILE A 37 0.33 -2.66 -10.12
N CYS A 38 -0.29 -3.73 -10.60
CA CYS A 38 -1.62 -4.14 -10.16
C CYS A 38 -1.66 -4.54 -8.67
N MET A 39 -0.65 -5.28 -8.21
CA MET A 39 -0.51 -5.64 -6.80
C MET A 39 -0.23 -4.42 -5.92
N SER A 40 0.52 -3.42 -6.42
CA SER A 40 0.71 -2.16 -5.70
C SER A 40 -0.62 -1.42 -5.50
N ARG A 41 -1.46 -1.34 -6.54
CA ARG A 41 -2.80 -0.75 -6.45
C ARG A 41 -3.71 -1.51 -5.47
N GLU A 42 -3.63 -2.84 -5.47
CA GLU A 42 -4.37 -3.67 -4.51
C GLU A 42 -3.91 -3.40 -3.06
N TYR A 43 -2.59 -3.29 -2.84
CA TYR A 43 -2.04 -2.93 -1.54
C TYR A 43 -2.51 -1.54 -1.08
N GLU A 44 -2.47 -0.53 -1.97
CA GLU A 44 -2.97 0.81 -1.67
C GLU A 44 -4.45 0.80 -1.27
N GLN A 45 -5.28 0.01 -1.95
CA GLN A 45 -6.69 -0.14 -1.59
C GLN A 45 -6.86 -0.79 -0.21
N ALA A 46 -6.12 -1.87 0.07
CA ALA A 46 -6.15 -2.54 1.37
C ALA A 46 -5.68 -1.61 2.50
N ASP A 47 -4.63 -0.82 2.27
CA ASP A 47 -4.09 0.13 3.25
C ASP A 47 -5.06 1.29 3.51
N ALA A 48 -5.75 1.78 2.46
CA ALA A 48 -6.79 2.79 2.62
C ALA A 48 -7.96 2.29 3.49
N GLU A 49 -8.37 1.03 3.31
CA GLU A 49 -9.39 0.38 4.14
C GLU A 49 -8.92 0.27 5.60
N LEU A 50 -7.72 -0.27 5.84
CA LEU A 50 -7.13 -0.38 7.17
C LEU A 50 -7.07 0.97 7.89
N ASN A 51 -6.59 2.00 7.20
CA ASN A 51 -6.46 3.34 7.78
C ASN A 51 -7.82 3.95 8.13
N THR A 52 -8.87 3.64 7.36
CA THR A 52 -10.24 4.07 7.65
C THR A 52 -10.75 3.38 8.91
N THR A 53 -10.68 2.05 8.97
CA THR A 53 -11.09 1.27 10.14
C THR A 53 -10.32 1.67 11.41
N TYR A 54 -9.01 1.91 11.30
CA TYR A 54 -8.18 2.37 12.41
C TYR A 54 -8.62 3.75 12.93
N ARG A 55 -8.91 4.71 12.05
CA ARG A 55 -9.38 6.04 12.45
C ARG A 55 -10.71 5.96 13.19
N ASP A 56 -11.64 5.15 12.70
CA ASP A 56 -12.97 5.01 13.30
C ASP A 56 -12.89 4.37 14.69
N MET A 57 -12.13 3.27 14.82
CA MET A 57 -11.88 2.62 16.10
C MET A 57 -11.21 3.58 17.10
N ARG A 58 -10.14 4.26 16.69
CA ARG A 58 -9.46 5.25 17.53
C ARG A 58 -10.40 6.39 17.96
N GLY A 59 -11.29 6.83 17.08
CA GLY A 59 -12.30 7.84 17.38
C GLY A 59 -13.31 7.37 18.41
N GLN A 60 -13.77 6.12 18.34
CA GLN A 60 -14.68 5.54 19.33
C GLN A 60 -14.01 5.40 20.70
N LEU A 61 -12.78 4.86 20.76
CA LEU A 61 -12.05 4.71 22.01
C LEU A 61 -11.84 6.05 22.71
N ARG A 62 -11.51 7.12 21.96
CA ARG A 62 -11.41 8.48 22.51
C ARG A 62 -12.72 8.95 23.12
N ARG A 63 -13.87 8.72 22.46
CA ARG A 63 -15.17 9.11 23.02
C ARG A 63 -15.48 8.37 24.32
N TRP A 64 -15.07 7.11 24.46
CA TRP A 64 -15.24 6.35 25.69
C TRP A 64 -14.33 6.84 26.81
N GLU A 65 -13.08 7.20 26.50
CA GLU A 65 -12.14 7.81 27.45
C GLU A 65 -12.64 9.19 27.93
N ASP A 66 -13.02 10.06 27.00
CA ASP A 66 -13.45 11.44 27.29
C ASP A 66 -14.82 11.50 27.98
N GLY A 67 -15.69 10.53 27.70
CA GLY A 67 -17.04 10.46 28.26
C GLY A 67 -17.07 10.18 29.77
N GLY A 68 -15.95 9.85 30.40
CA GLY A 68 -15.81 9.72 31.86
C GLY A 68 -16.52 8.53 32.51
N ASN A 69 -17.34 7.80 31.74
CA ASN A 69 -18.21 6.72 32.24
C ASN A 69 -17.51 5.36 32.32
N CYS A 70 -16.28 5.25 31.82
CA CYS A 70 -15.49 4.01 31.86
C CYS A 70 -14.09 4.25 32.44
N HIS A 71 -13.93 4.05 33.75
CA HIS A 71 -12.63 4.18 34.40
C HIS A 71 -11.59 3.14 33.94
N ALA A 72 -12.04 1.95 33.54
CA ALA A 72 -11.19 0.89 33.00
C ALA A 72 -10.71 1.19 31.56
N CYS A 73 -11.35 2.14 30.87
CA CYS A 73 -11.03 2.48 29.48
C CYS A 73 -9.89 3.48 29.33
N ARG A 74 -9.35 4.02 30.44
CA ARG A 74 -8.24 4.98 30.39
C ARG A 74 -7.02 4.38 29.71
N GLY A 75 -6.52 5.04 28.67
CA GLY A 75 -5.31 4.66 27.95
C GLY A 75 -5.55 3.65 26.82
N MET A 76 -6.80 3.25 26.54
CA MET A 76 -7.13 2.38 25.42
C MET A 76 -6.71 2.97 24.08
N THR A 77 -6.90 4.28 23.89
CA THR A 77 -6.50 4.94 22.63
C THR A 77 -4.99 4.88 22.45
N GLU A 78 -4.22 5.17 23.49
CA GLU A 78 -2.76 5.12 23.45
C GLU A 78 -2.27 3.68 23.23
N ALA A 79 -2.87 2.71 23.93
CA ALA A 79 -2.55 1.30 23.74
C ALA A 79 -2.79 0.83 22.30
N LEU A 80 -3.90 1.27 21.67
CA LEU A 80 -4.18 0.97 20.26
C LEU A 80 -3.14 1.60 19.33
N VAL A 81 -2.74 2.85 19.57
CA VAL A 81 -1.71 3.54 18.78
C VAL A 81 -0.38 2.78 18.84
N GLN A 82 0.04 2.38 20.04
CA GLN A 82 1.27 1.61 20.22
C GLN A 82 1.19 0.23 19.57
N ALA A 83 0.07 -0.47 19.74
CA ALA A 83 -0.17 -1.76 19.08
C ALA A 83 -0.10 -1.65 17.55
N GLN A 84 -0.67 -0.58 16.97
CA GLN A 84 -0.61 -0.36 15.53
C GLN A 84 0.82 -0.08 15.04
N ARG A 85 1.62 0.69 15.80
CA ARG A 85 3.04 0.95 15.48
C ARG A 85 3.87 -0.32 15.52
N HIS A 86 3.70 -1.14 16.56
CA HIS A 86 4.39 -2.43 16.66
C HIS A 86 3.97 -3.40 15.56
N TRP A 87 2.69 -3.40 15.19
CA TRP A 87 2.22 -4.20 14.07
C TRP A 87 2.84 -3.77 12.74
N ILE A 88 3.03 -2.47 12.48
CA ILE A 88 3.71 -1.97 11.27
C ILE A 88 5.14 -2.50 11.21
N ASP A 89 5.91 -2.41 12.30
CA ASP A 89 7.29 -2.94 12.33
C ASP A 89 7.29 -4.46 12.10
N PHE A 90 6.42 -5.21 12.78
CA PHE A 90 6.26 -6.64 12.54
C PHE A 90 5.96 -6.96 11.06
N ARG A 91 4.95 -6.32 10.47
CA ARG A 91 4.57 -6.51 9.06
C ARG A 91 5.74 -6.25 8.13
N ASP A 92 6.41 -5.11 8.30
CA ASP A 92 7.47 -4.70 7.39
C ASP A 92 8.66 -5.67 7.47
N ARG A 93 9.03 -6.13 8.68
CA ARG A 93 10.09 -7.14 8.85
C ARG A 93 9.73 -8.50 8.28
N ASP A 94 8.48 -8.93 8.46
CA ASP A 94 8.01 -10.21 7.91
C ASP A 94 7.98 -10.17 6.38
N CYS A 95 7.50 -9.09 5.78
CA CYS A 95 7.46 -8.96 4.33
C CYS A 95 8.84 -8.72 3.69
N ASP A 96 9.79 -8.12 4.41
CA ASP A 96 11.18 -8.09 3.97
C ASP A 96 11.81 -9.50 3.99
N ALA A 97 11.41 -10.37 4.92
CA ALA A 97 11.82 -11.78 4.91
C ALA A 97 11.19 -12.54 3.73
N ALA A 98 9.90 -12.33 3.44
CA ALA A 98 9.23 -12.89 2.26
C ALA A 98 9.93 -12.47 0.95
N TYR A 99 10.32 -11.20 0.85
CA TYR A 99 11.13 -10.69 -0.26
C TYR A 99 12.47 -11.43 -0.40
N ALA A 100 13.19 -11.59 0.72
CA ALA A 100 14.50 -12.24 0.73
C ALA A 100 14.43 -13.73 0.35
N LEU A 101 13.38 -14.44 0.78
CA LEU A 101 13.15 -15.84 0.41
C LEU A 101 12.93 -16.02 -1.11
N ALA A 102 12.40 -14.99 -1.77
CA ALA A 102 12.15 -14.99 -3.22
C ALA A 102 13.30 -14.36 -4.04
N ALA A 103 14.47 -14.07 -3.42
CA ALA A 103 15.52 -13.24 -4.01
C ALA A 103 16.06 -13.72 -5.37
N ASP A 104 16.08 -15.04 -5.61
CA ASP A 104 16.59 -15.63 -6.85
C ASP A 104 15.55 -15.63 -8.00
N GLY A 105 14.32 -15.20 -7.72
CA GLY A 105 13.22 -15.14 -8.69
C GLY A 105 12.83 -13.71 -9.10
N SER A 106 12.26 -13.57 -10.30
CA SER A 106 11.68 -12.29 -10.75
C SER A 106 10.45 -11.86 -9.94
N GLY A 107 9.84 -12.77 -9.18
CA GLY A 107 8.63 -12.53 -8.38
C GLY A 107 8.87 -12.02 -6.95
N ARG A 108 10.08 -11.61 -6.58
CA ARG A 108 10.37 -11.12 -5.21
C ARG A 108 9.55 -9.89 -4.80
N ASN A 109 9.27 -8.98 -5.74
CA ASN A 109 8.39 -7.83 -5.48
C ASN A 109 6.96 -8.30 -5.20
N GLN A 110 6.46 -9.23 -6.03
CA GLN A 110 5.14 -9.85 -5.90
C GLN A 110 5.01 -10.53 -4.53
N ALA A 111 6.01 -11.32 -4.11
CA ALA A 111 6.03 -11.97 -2.80
C ALA A 111 5.93 -10.96 -1.63
N ARG A 112 6.63 -9.83 -1.74
CA ARG A 112 6.55 -8.76 -0.72
C ARG A 112 5.19 -8.08 -0.73
N LEU A 113 4.64 -7.76 -1.91
CA LEU A 113 3.34 -7.10 -2.05
C LEU A 113 2.20 -7.99 -1.55
N ASP A 114 2.24 -9.28 -1.86
CA ASP A 114 1.28 -10.27 -1.39
C ASP A 114 1.27 -10.32 0.15
N CYS A 115 2.44 -10.46 0.77
CA CYS A 115 2.59 -10.40 2.23
C CYS A 115 2.00 -9.10 2.82
N LEU A 116 2.29 -7.95 2.22
CA LEU A 116 1.75 -6.67 2.67
C LEU A 116 0.22 -6.63 2.60
N ILE A 117 -0.36 -7.13 1.51
CA ILE A 117 -1.82 -7.21 1.31
C ILE A 117 -2.45 -8.13 2.36
N GLU A 118 -1.90 -9.32 2.56
CA GLU A 118 -2.40 -10.30 3.52
C GLU A 118 -2.42 -9.75 4.95
N HIS A 119 -1.30 -9.20 5.42
CA HIS A 119 -1.20 -8.59 6.75
C HIS A 119 -2.16 -7.42 6.92
N THR A 120 -2.27 -6.57 5.90
CA THR A 120 -3.13 -5.40 5.94
C THR A 120 -4.60 -5.79 6.04
N ARG A 121 -5.06 -6.74 5.21
CA ARG A 121 -6.42 -7.29 5.27
C ARG A 121 -6.69 -8.01 6.60
N ALA A 122 -5.72 -8.78 7.10
CA ALA A 122 -5.84 -9.45 8.39
C ALA A 122 -5.97 -8.45 9.54
N ARG A 123 -5.19 -7.37 9.51
CA ARG A 123 -5.26 -6.33 10.51
C ARG A 123 -6.59 -5.58 10.48
N THR A 124 -7.12 -5.28 9.30
CA THR A 124 -8.47 -4.71 9.16
C THR A 124 -9.51 -5.59 9.85
N ARG A 125 -9.52 -6.90 9.57
CA ARG A 125 -10.42 -7.85 10.25
C ARG A 125 -10.26 -7.85 11.76
N GLN A 126 -9.02 -7.91 12.27
CA GLN A 126 -8.75 -7.87 13.71
C GLN A 126 -9.28 -6.59 14.40
N LEU A 127 -9.28 -5.45 13.70
CA LEU A 127 -9.82 -4.20 14.22
C LEU A 127 -11.36 -4.22 14.20
N THR A 128 -11.96 -4.68 13.10
CA THR A 128 -13.42 -4.79 12.96
C THR A 128 -14.03 -5.78 13.95
N ASP A 129 -13.49 -7.00 14.06
CA ASP A 129 -14.01 -8.04 14.95
C ASP A 129 -14.00 -7.58 16.42
N ARG A 130 -12.99 -6.79 16.81
CA ARG A 130 -12.91 -6.22 18.16
C ARG A 130 -13.96 -5.14 18.40
N PHE A 131 -14.33 -4.39 17.37
CA PHE A 131 -15.34 -3.34 17.41
C PHE A 131 -16.75 -3.94 17.53
N ASP A 132 -17.02 -5.05 16.83
CA ASP A 132 -18.32 -5.72 16.87
C ASP A 132 -18.62 -6.38 18.22
N ILE A 133 -17.60 -6.76 19.00
CA ILE A 133 -17.79 -7.26 20.38
C ILE A 133 -18.29 -6.16 21.33
N GLY A 134 -18.09 -4.88 20.98
CA GLY A 134 -18.42 -3.74 21.84
C GLY A 134 -19.75 -3.03 21.53
N ASN A 135 -20.50 -3.48 20.52
CA ASN A 135 -21.82 -2.94 20.13
C ASN A 135 -22.96 -3.85 20.58
#